data_AF-A0A444XJN5-F1
#
_entry.id   AF-A0A444XJN5-F1
#
_cell.length_a   1.000
_cell.length_b   1.000
_cell.length_c   1.000
_cell.angle_alpha   90.00
_cell.angle_beta   90.00
_cell.angle_gamma   90.00
#
_symmetry.space_group_name_H-M   'P 1'
#
loop_
_entity.id
_entity.type
_entity.pdbx_description
1 polymer ?
#
loop_
_entity_poly.entity_id
_entity_poly.type
_entity_poly.pdbx_seq_one_letter_code
_entity_poly.pdbx_strand_id
1 'polypeptide(L)'
;MRQAGRNFLARCMQSGNLEVLFRSAVSDLFLGGSRLAGMETMQVGAAQDHSAAQYTVSMMLMLRDDFESKNKGLQTFHVLEAAGALTICKLVFHDVIQGTWTHMRRLPMVNAENLVCSSHACPSRGNMGAIYRSQRYGRGWDLNDGDGGAAHIPCVHCRADYELILFVHLFD
;
A
#
# COMPACT_ATOMS: atom_id res chain seq x y z
N MET A 1 -17.25 27.55 11.78
CA MET A 1 -15.93 27.01 11.37
C MET A 1 -15.97 25.89 10.32
N ARG A 2 -17.03 25.06 10.20
CA ARG A 2 -17.07 23.92 9.24
C ARG A 2 -17.16 24.31 7.75
N GLN A 3 -17.71 25.47 7.39
CA GLN A 3 -17.88 25.89 5.99
C GLN A 3 -16.56 26.34 5.32
N ALA A 4 -15.71 27.07 6.06
CA ALA A 4 -14.44 27.57 5.54
C ALA A 4 -13.43 26.45 5.26
N GLY A 5 -13.36 25.44 6.13
CA GLY A 5 -12.50 24.27 5.92
C GLY A 5 -12.89 23.42 4.70
N ARG A 6 -14.21 23.27 4.44
CA ARG A 6 -14.70 22.60 3.22
C ARG A 6 -14.34 23.37 1.95
N ASN A 7 -14.43 24.70 1.98
CA ASN A 7 -14.03 25.55 0.85
C ASN A 7 -12.51 25.52 0.58
N PHE A 8 -11.68 25.46 1.64
CA PHE A 8 -10.23 25.33 1.47
C PHE A 8 -9.85 23.99 0.84
N LEU A 9 -10.40 22.88 1.33
CA LEU A 9 -10.13 21.55 0.79
C LEU A 9 -10.54 21.45 -0.69
N ALA A 10 -11.72 21.97 -1.04
CA ALA A 10 -12.20 21.99 -2.43
C ALA A 10 -11.25 22.78 -3.35
N ARG A 11 -10.70 23.90 -2.88
CA ARG A 11 -9.71 24.68 -3.63
C ARG A 11 -8.38 23.94 -3.76
N CYS A 12 -7.93 23.24 -2.73
CA CYS A 12 -6.72 22.41 -2.80
C CYS A 12 -6.87 21.26 -3.81
N MET A 13 -8.04 20.61 -3.85
CA MET A 13 -8.36 19.59 -4.85
C MET A 13 -8.35 20.17 -6.27
N GLN A 14 -8.99 21.33 -6.47
CA GLN A 14 -8.99 22.02 -7.77
C GLN A 14 -7.58 22.46 -8.21
N SER A 15 -6.70 22.78 -7.26
CA SER A 15 -5.31 23.12 -7.55
C SER A 15 -4.41 21.91 -7.86
N GLY A 16 -4.94 20.69 -7.76
CA GLY A 16 -4.17 19.47 -8.01
C GLY A 16 -3.18 19.12 -6.89
N ASN A 17 -3.44 19.55 -5.64
CA ASN A 17 -2.57 19.20 -4.52
C ASN A 17 -2.57 17.68 -4.30
N LEU A 18 -1.43 17.04 -4.59
CA LEU A 18 -1.31 15.58 -4.59
C LEU A 18 -1.59 14.93 -3.23
N GLU A 19 -1.19 15.57 -2.13
CA GLU A 19 -1.44 15.07 -0.78
C GLU A 19 -2.94 15.08 -0.44
N VAL A 20 -3.64 16.14 -0.83
CA VAL A 20 -5.10 16.22 -0.64
C VAL A 20 -5.83 15.19 -1.51
N LEU A 21 -5.38 15.02 -2.77
CA LEU A 21 -5.93 14.00 -3.66
C LEU A 21 -5.69 12.58 -3.12
N PHE A 22 -4.48 12.30 -2.63
CA PHE A 22 -4.13 11.03 -2.00
C PHE A 22 -5.04 10.73 -0.80
N ARG A 23 -5.17 11.67 0.15
CA ARG A 23 -6.05 11.52 1.32
C ARG A 23 -7.51 11.28 0.94
N SER A 24 -8.01 12.04 -0.04
CA SER A 24 -9.38 11.85 -0.56
C SER A 24 -9.55 10.46 -1.16
N ALA A 25 -8.58 10.01 -1.95
CA ALA A 25 -8.60 8.71 -2.60
C ALA A 25 -8.55 7.56 -1.58
N VAL A 26 -7.72 7.65 -0.53
CA VAL A 26 -7.69 6.67 0.57
C VAL A 26 -9.07 6.58 1.24
N SER A 27 -9.70 7.74 1.51
CA SER A 27 -11.05 7.76 2.08
C SER A 27 -12.07 7.07 1.17
N ASP A 28 -12.05 7.35 -0.14
CA ASP A 28 -12.97 6.73 -1.07
C ASP A 28 -12.76 5.22 -1.22
N LEU A 29 -11.52 4.76 -1.16
CA LEU A 29 -11.16 3.34 -1.24
C LEU A 29 -11.60 2.55 0.00
N PHE A 30 -11.31 3.06 1.20
CA PHE A 30 -11.33 2.25 2.43
C PHE A 30 -12.41 2.68 3.45
N LEU A 31 -12.88 3.93 3.42
CA LEU A 31 -13.84 4.50 4.40
C LEU A 31 -15.30 4.52 3.91
N GLY A 32 -15.60 3.82 2.81
CA GLY A 32 -16.97 3.64 2.32
C GLY A 32 -17.42 4.60 1.23
N GLY A 33 -16.49 5.32 0.57
CA GLY A 33 -16.77 6.04 -0.66
C GLY A 33 -16.81 5.16 -1.91
N SER A 34 -16.67 5.78 -3.08
CA SER A 34 -16.67 5.09 -4.38
C SER A 34 -15.30 4.49 -4.66
N ARG A 35 -15.20 3.15 -4.65
CA ARG A 35 -13.93 2.44 -4.92
C ARG A 35 -13.36 2.77 -6.30
N LEU A 36 -14.23 2.91 -7.31
CA LEU A 36 -13.82 3.26 -8.67
C LEU A 36 -13.20 4.67 -8.70
N ALA A 37 -13.91 5.67 -8.16
CA ALA A 37 -13.42 7.05 -8.13
C ALA A 37 -12.15 7.20 -7.28
N GLY A 38 -12.07 6.48 -6.16
CA GLY A 38 -10.88 6.41 -5.33
C GLY A 38 -9.68 5.82 -6.08
N MET A 39 -9.88 4.72 -6.83
CA MET A 39 -8.81 4.14 -7.66
C MET A 39 -8.37 5.09 -8.78
N GLU A 40 -9.30 5.74 -9.48
CA GLU A 40 -8.99 6.71 -10.54
C GLU A 40 -8.17 7.88 -9.99
N THR A 41 -8.60 8.46 -8.86
CA THR A 41 -7.88 9.56 -8.20
C THR A 41 -6.49 9.12 -7.74
N MET A 42 -6.37 7.91 -7.19
CA MET A 42 -5.09 7.35 -6.77
C MET A 42 -4.14 7.16 -7.96
N GLN A 43 -4.65 6.70 -9.10
CA GLN A 43 -3.87 6.54 -10.33
C GLN A 43 -3.37 7.88 -10.87
N VAL A 44 -4.18 8.94 -10.79
CA VAL A 44 -3.76 10.30 -11.14
C VAL A 44 -2.62 10.76 -10.24
N GLY A 45 -2.72 10.54 -8.92
CA GLY A 45 -1.64 10.87 -7.99
C GLY A 45 -0.36 10.08 -8.27
N ALA A 46 -0.48 8.79 -8.58
CA ALA A 46 0.64 7.93 -8.91
C ALA A 46 1.35 8.34 -10.22
N ALA A 47 0.58 8.79 -11.22
CA ALA A 47 1.10 9.28 -12.50
C ALA A 47 1.80 10.65 -12.38
N GLN A 48 1.57 11.38 -11.29
CA GLN A 48 2.22 12.65 -10.96
C GLN A 48 3.32 12.46 -9.90
N ASP A 49 3.92 11.27 -9.84
CA ASP A 49 5.05 10.90 -8.97
C ASP A 49 4.80 11.03 -7.46
N HIS A 50 3.54 10.96 -7.02
CA HIS A 50 3.23 10.85 -5.60
C HIS A 50 3.57 9.43 -5.09
N SER A 51 4.70 9.25 -4.41
CA SER A 51 5.24 7.93 -4.05
C SER A 51 4.30 7.09 -3.17
N ALA A 52 3.59 7.70 -2.21
CA ALA A 52 2.62 6.97 -1.40
C ALA A 52 1.40 6.52 -2.23
N ALA A 53 1.03 7.28 -3.27
CA ALA A 53 -0.04 6.86 -4.18
C ALA A 53 0.45 5.73 -5.09
N GLN A 54 1.68 5.80 -5.61
CA GLN A 54 2.31 4.71 -6.36
C GLN A 54 2.37 3.43 -5.52
N TYR A 55 2.74 3.54 -4.25
CA TYR A 55 2.75 2.44 -3.30
C TYR A 55 1.34 1.84 -3.12
N THR A 56 0.33 2.66 -2.81
CA THR A 56 -1.04 2.16 -2.62
C THR A 56 -1.60 1.53 -3.91
N VAL A 57 -1.38 2.13 -5.08
CA VAL A 57 -1.77 1.54 -6.38
C VAL A 57 -1.07 0.20 -6.60
N SER A 58 0.24 0.12 -6.32
CA SER A 58 1.01 -1.11 -6.44
C SER A 58 0.44 -2.23 -5.59
N MET A 59 0.17 -1.97 -4.30
CA MET A 59 -0.44 -2.95 -3.39
C MET A 59 -1.82 -3.38 -3.88
N MET A 60 -2.68 -2.42 -4.25
CA MET A 60 -4.03 -2.70 -4.74
C MET A 60 -4.05 -3.49 -6.04
N LEU A 61 -3.08 -3.29 -6.93
CA LEU A 61 -2.92 -4.06 -8.16
C LEU A 61 -2.43 -5.49 -7.90
N MET A 62 -1.49 -5.67 -6.98
CA MET A 62 -0.98 -7.00 -6.62
C MET A 62 -2.00 -7.86 -5.84
N LEU A 63 -2.96 -7.22 -5.17
CA LEU A 63 -4.12 -7.88 -4.53
C LEU A 63 -5.22 -8.29 -5.53
N ARG A 64 -5.05 -8.06 -6.84
CA ARG A 64 -5.99 -8.55 -7.86
C ARG A 64 -5.59 -9.97 -8.28
N ASP A 65 -6.55 -10.74 -8.78
CA ASP A 65 -6.31 -12.13 -9.20
C ASP A 65 -5.77 -12.25 -10.62
N ASP A 66 -5.68 -11.16 -11.38
CA ASP A 66 -5.18 -11.15 -12.75
C ASP A 66 -3.66 -10.89 -12.83
N PHE A 67 -2.98 -11.69 -13.67
CA PHE A 67 -1.53 -11.66 -13.83
C PHE A 67 -1.02 -10.29 -14.31
N GLU A 68 -1.73 -9.65 -15.22
CA GLU A 68 -1.34 -8.36 -15.81
C GLU A 68 -1.27 -7.27 -14.74
N SER A 69 -2.32 -7.15 -13.91
CA SER A 69 -2.34 -6.18 -12.81
C SER A 69 -1.27 -6.47 -11.79
N LYS A 70 -1.10 -7.74 -11.39
CA LYS A 70 -0.03 -8.12 -10.46
C LYS A 70 1.34 -7.72 -10.98
N ASN A 71 1.62 -7.99 -12.26
CA ASN A 71 2.90 -7.64 -12.87
C ASN A 71 3.11 -6.12 -12.91
N LYS A 72 2.08 -5.33 -13.25
CA LYS A 72 2.15 -3.86 -13.20
C LYS A 72 2.37 -3.33 -11.78
N GLY A 73 1.69 -3.91 -10.81
CA GLY A 73 1.88 -3.60 -9.39
C GLY A 73 3.31 -3.92 -8.94
N LEU A 74 3.82 -5.10 -9.32
CA LEU A 74 5.17 -5.55 -9.00
C LEU A 74 6.27 -4.67 -9.60
N GLN A 75 6.11 -4.23 -10.85
CA GLN A 75 7.04 -3.29 -11.48
C GLN A 75 7.13 -1.98 -10.69
N THR A 76 5.99 -1.44 -10.29
CA THR A 76 5.93 -0.21 -9.48
C THR A 76 6.56 -0.43 -8.10
N PHE A 77 6.26 -1.57 -7.46
CA PHE A 77 6.88 -1.95 -6.19
C PHE A 77 8.40 -2.01 -6.31
N HIS A 78 8.92 -2.65 -7.35
CA HIS A 78 10.37 -2.79 -7.53
C HIS A 78 11.08 -1.45 -7.70
N VAL A 79 10.45 -0.47 -8.37
CA VAL A 79 10.98 0.89 -8.49
C VAL A 79 11.02 1.58 -7.12
N LEU A 80 9.96 1.48 -6.32
CA LEU A 80 9.90 2.06 -4.97
C LEU A 80 10.89 1.39 -4.00
N GLU A 81 11.05 0.07 -4.11
CA GLU A 81 12.03 -0.72 -3.37
C GLU A 81 13.45 -0.29 -3.71
N ALA A 82 13.79 -0.18 -5.00
CA ALA A 82 15.11 0.27 -5.44
C ALA A 82 15.42 1.71 -5.01
N ALA A 83 14.40 2.56 -4.87
CA ALA A 83 14.52 3.92 -4.37
C ALA A 83 14.59 4.02 -2.83
N GLY A 84 14.41 2.92 -2.09
CA GLY A 84 14.33 2.92 -0.63
C GLY A 84 13.12 3.70 -0.08
N ALA A 85 12.06 3.83 -0.89
CA ALA A 85 10.92 4.70 -0.59
C ALA A 85 9.81 4.00 0.20
N LEU A 86 9.83 2.66 0.31
CA LEU A 86 8.73 1.86 0.86
C LEU A 86 8.38 2.28 2.30
N THR A 87 9.36 2.49 3.16
CA THR A 87 9.13 2.92 4.56
C THR A 87 8.41 4.26 4.64
N ILE A 88 8.87 5.26 3.89
CA ILE A 88 8.22 6.58 3.89
C ILE A 88 6.81 6.49 3.33
N CYS A 89 6.60 5.73 2.24
CA CYS A 89 5.28 5.51 1.66
C CYS A 89 4.31 4.85 2.65
N LYS A 90 4.77 3.84 3.39
CA LYS A 90 4.00 3.18 4.44
C LYS A 90 3.61 4.13 5.56
N LEU A 91 4.55 4.95 6.04
CA LEU A 91 4.30 5.93 7.10
C LEU A 91 3.25 6.97 6.67
N VAL A 92 3.40 7.52 5.46
CA VAL A 92 2.43 8.46 4.89
C VAL A 92 1.06 7.83 4.76
N PHE A 93 0.97 6.60 4.25
CA PHE A 93 -0.30 5.88 4.17
C PHE A 93 -0.91 5.61 5.54
N HIS A 94 -0.10 5.14 6.49
CA HIS A 94 -0.50 4.81 7.86
C HIS A 94 -1.05 6.04 8.60
N ASP A 95 -0.42 7.21 8.47
CA ASP A 95 -0.89 8.47 9.09
C ASP A 95 -2.31 8.83 8.64
N VAL A 96 -2.62 8.64 7.35
CA VAL A 96 -3.95 8.92 6.80
C VAL A 96 -5.00 7.96 7.37
N ILE A 97 -4.69 6.67 7.48
CA ILE A 97 -5.65 5.69 8.00
C ILE A 97 -5.81 5.79 9.52
N GLN A 98 -4.75 6.06 10.29
CA GLN A 98 -4.78 6.10 11.77
C GLN A 98 -5.81 7.11 12.30
N GLY A 99 -5.97 8.25 11.63
CA GLY A 99 -6.99 9.24 11.98
C GLY A 99 -8.44 8.78 11.72
N THR A 100 -8.65 7.66 11.04
CA THR A 100 -9.95 7.24 10.48
C THR A 100 -10.31 5.76 10.75
N TRP A 101 -9.53 5.03 11.55
CA TRP A 101 -9.67 3.58 11.79
C TRP A 101 -11.08 3.11 12.18
N THR A 102 -11.81 3.87 13.00
CA THR A 102 -13.17 3.49 13.44
C THR A 102 -14.22 3.46 12.33
N HIS A 103 -13.90 3.96 11.13
CA HIS A 103 -14.81 4.05 9.99
C HIS A 103 -14.36 3.18 8.81
N MET A 104 -13.33 2.34 8.96
CA MET A 104 -12.88 1.46 7.88
C MET A 104 -13.91 0.37 7.59
N ARG A 105 -14.31 0.28 6.32
CA ARG A 105 -15.39 -0.65 5.88
C ARG A 105 -14.92 -1.72 4.91
N ARG A 106 -13.76 -1.52 4.29
CA ARG A 106 -13.25 -2.39 3.20
C ARG A 106 -11.77 -2.65 3.40
N LEU A 107 -11.45 -3.63 4.23
CA LEU A 107 -10.05 -3.99 4.47
C LEU A 107 -9.54 -4.89 3.34
N PRO A 108 -8.36 -4.60 2.77
CA PRO A 108 -7.71 -5.53 1.85
C PRO A 108 -7.34 -6.81 2.60
N MET A 109 -7.37 -7.95 1.91
CA MET A 109 -6.96 -9.24 2.46
C MET A 109 -5.99 -9.91 1.50
N VAL A 110 -4.94 -10.54 2.02
CA VAL A 110 -4.07 -11.42 1.25
C VAL A 110 -4.64 -12.83 1.33
N ASN A 111 -4.94 -13.42 0.18
CA ASN A 111 -5.32 -14.82 0.04
C ASN A 111 -4.26 -15.59 -0.79
N ALA A 112 -4.43 -16.91 -0.93
CA ALA A 112 -3.51 -17.74 -1.72
C ALA A 112 -3.48 -17.36 -3.21
N GLU A 113 -4.58 -16.79 -3.72
CA GLU A 113 -4.72 -16.32 -5.09
C GLU A 113 -3.99 -14.99 -5.31
N ASN A 114 -3.71 -14.19 -4.27
CA ASN A 114 -2.97 -12.93 -4.35
C ASN A 114 -1.45 -13.10 -4.30
N LEU A 115 -0.94 -14.33 -4.14
CA LEU A 115 0.49 -14.58 -4.16
C LEU A 115 1.09 -14.13 -5.51
N VAL A 116 2.10 -13.28 -5.44
CA VAL A 116 2.89 -12.77 -6.55
C VAL A 116 3.95 -13.81 -6.94
N CYS A 117 4.57 -14.50 -5.97
CA CYS A 117 5.53 -15.56 -6.28
C CYS A 117 4.83 -16.88 -6.69
N SER A 118 4.83 -17.17 -7.99
CA SER A 118 4.26 -18.41 -8.56
C SER A 118 5.29 -19.53 -8.79
N SER A 119 6.59 -19.26 -8.63
CA SER A 119 7.65 -20.24 -8.91
C SER A 119 7.68 -21.36 -7.86
N HIS A 120 7.50 -22.61 -8.28
CA HIS A 120 7.63 -23.80 -7.41
C HIS A 120 9.06 -24.09 -6.98
N ALA A 121 10.05 -23.58 -7.72
CA ALA A 121 11.47 -23.74 -7.40
C ALA A 121 11.98 -22.66 -6.43
N CYS A 122 11.17 -21.65 -6.09
CA CYS A 122 11.57 -20.57 -5.19
C CYS A 122 11.59 -21.07 -3.74
N PRO A 123 12.75 -21.12 -3.06
CA PRO A 123 12.83 -21.64 -1.68
C PRO A 123 12.06 -20.78 -0.66
N SER A 124 11.88 -19.50 -0.98
CA SER A 124 11.19 -18.54 -0.11
C SER A 124 9.67 -18.56 -0.29
N ARG A 125 9.13 -19.20 -1.33
CA ARG A 125 7.69 -19.17 -1.63
C ARG A 125 6.85 -19.72 -0.47
N GLY A 126 5.76 -19.03 -0.16
CA GLY A 126 4.80 -19.45 0.88
C GLY A 126 5.27 -19.20 2.32
N ASN A 127 6.53 -18.81 2.54
CA ASN A 127 7.09 -18.63 3.89
C ASN A 127 6.87 -17.21 4.46
N MET A 128 6.37 -16.25 3.66
CA MET A 128 6.32 -14.84 4.04
C MET A 128 5.47 -14.57 5.28
N GLY A 129 4.35 -15.27 5.47
CA GLY A 129 3.53 -15.13 6.67
C GLY A 129 4.24 -15.62 7.94
N ALA A 130 5.07 -16.65 7.84
CA ALA A 130 5.87 -17.13 8.97
C ALA A 130 7.00 -16.15 9.30
N ILE A 131 7.68 -15.62 8.28
CA ILE A 131 8.72 -14.58 8.43
C ILE A 131 8.11 -13.35 9.10
N TYR A 132 6.98 -12.84 8.61
CA TYR A 132 6.27 -11.71 9.19
C TYR A 132 5.95 -11.91 10.69
N ARG A 133 5.33 -13.04 11.05
CA ARG A 133 5.01 -13.34 12.45
C ARG A 133 6.27 -13.40 13.33
N SER A 134 7.32 -14.06 12.86
CA SER A 134 8.58 -14.17 13.62
C SER A 134 9.20 -12.81 13.91
N GLN A 135 9.10 -11.86 12.98
CA GLN A 135 9.61 -10.50 13.16
C GLN A 135 8.71 -9.68 14.08
N ARG A 136 7.39 -9.74 13.87
CA ARG A 136 6.41 -9.00 14.69
C ARG A 136 6.52 -9.34 16.17
N TYR A 137 6.65 -10.62 16.51
CA TYR A 137 6.73 -11.06 17.91
C TYR A 137 8.16 -11.12 18.46
N GLY A 138 9.18 -11.23 17.60
CA GLY A 138 10.57 -11.48 18.01
C GLY A 138 11.44 -10.23 18.22
N ARG A 139 11.16 -9.12 17.52
CA ARG A 139 12.00 -7.90 17.59
C ARG A 139 11.28 -6.64 18.08
N GLY A 140 9.96 -6.70 18.23
CA GLY A 140 9.13 -5.50 18.31
C GLY A 140 9.00 -4.92 16.90
N TRP A 141 7.78 -4.89 16.36
CA TRP A 141 7.54 -4.29 15.06
C TRP A 141 7.57 -2.76 15.21
N ASP A 142 8.52 -2.09 14.56
CA ASP A 142 8.46 -0.64 14.35
C ASP A 142 8.16 -0.38 12.87
N LEU A 143 7.18 0.49 12.56
CA LEU A 143 6.97 0.97 11.18
C LEU A 143 8.24 1.63 10.62
N ASN A 144 9.13 2.12 11.50
CA ASN A 144 10.43 2.67 11.18
C ASN A 144 11.53 1.62 10.99
N ASP A 145 11.26 0.34 11.26
CA ASP A 145 12.14 -0.73 10.80
C ASP A 145 12.07 -0.71 9.28
N GLY A 146 13.08 -0.08 8.68
CA GLY A 146 13.20 0.08 7.25
C GLY A 146 13.18 -1.25 6.49
N ASP A 147 13.47 -1.20 5.19
CA ASP A 147 13.55 -2.35 4.26
C ASP A 147 14.31 -3.61 4.78
N GLY A 148 15.01 -3.53 5.91
CA GLY A 148 15.66 -4.62 6.63
C GLY A 148 14.76 -5.80 7.06
N GLY A 149 13.44 -5.63 7.14
CA GLY A 149 12.52 -6.76 7.37
C GLY A 149 12.54 -7.78 6.23
N ALA A 150 12.65 -7.31 4.98
CA ALA A 150 12.57 -8.12 3.77
C ALA A 150 13.89 -8.24 2.99
N ALA A 151 14.91 -7.43 3.31
CA ALA A 151 16.17 -7.39 2.55
C ALA A 151 16.89 -8.75 2.46
N HIS A 152 16.72 -9.62 3.45
CA HIS A 152 17.28 -10.98 3.47
C HIS A 152 16.55 -11.96 2.52
N ILE A 153 15.43 -11.56 1.91
CA ILE A 153 14.65 -12.38 0.98
C ILE A 153 15.19 -12.12 -0.44
N PRO A 154 15.83 -13.11 -1.09
CA PRO A 154 16.49 -12.90 -2.37
C PRO A 154 15.51 -12.70 -3.54
N CYS A 155 14.34 -13.34 -3.47
CA CYS A 155 13.33 -13.28 -4.52
C CYS A 155 12.46 -12.02 -4.40
N VAL A 156 12.47 -11.15 -5.43
CA VAL A 156 11.66 -9.93 -5.47
C VAL A 156 10.15 -10.20 -5.36
N HIS A 157 9.66 -11.30 -5.95
CA HIS A 157 8.25 -11.68 -5.84
C HIS A 157 7.88 -12.05 -4.40
N CYS A 158 8.78 -12.73 -3.69
CA CYS A 158 8.59 -13.04 -2.28
C CYS A 158 8.70 -11.79 -1.39
N ARG A 159 9.55 -10.82 -1.73
CA ARG A 159 9.57 -9.52 -1.04
C ARG A 159 8.25 -8.78 -1.23
N ALA A 160 7.69 -8.79 -2.43
CA ALA A 160 6.37 -8.23 -2.69
C ALA A 160 5.27 -8.97 -1.91
N ASP A 161 5.30 -10.30 -1.84
CA ASP A 161 4.37 -11.09 -1.01
C ASP A 161 4.46 -10.70 0.47
N TYR A 162 5.67 -10.49 0.98
CA TYR A 162 5.90 -10.02 2.35
C TYR A 162 5.38 -8.60 2.56
N GLU A 163 5.61 -7.69 1.61
CA GLU A 163 5.12 -6.32 1.67
C GLU A 163 3.59 -6.24 1.61
N LEU A 164 2.92 -7.11 0.84
CA LEU A 164 1.46 -7.23 0.84
C LEU A 164 0.91 -7.62 2.22
N ILE A 165 1.58 -8.56 2.89
CA ILE A 165 1.23 -8.93 4.26
C ILE A 165 1.38 -7.71 5.17
N LEU A 166 2.49 -6.98 5.09
CA LEU A 166 2.67 -5.75 5.85
C LEU A 166 1.56 -4.74 5.57
N PHE A 167 1.25 -4.48 4.30
CA PHE A 167 0.23 -3.52 3.87
C PHE A 167 -1.14 -3.82 4.47
N VAL A 168 -1.58 -5.09 4.45
CA VAL A 168 -2.86 -5.48 5.05
C VAL A 168 -2.86 -5.27 6.57
N HIS A 169 -1.75 -5.50 7.25
CA HIS A 169 -1.65 -5.29 8.69
C HIS A 169 -1.42 -3.82 9.08
N LEU A 170 -1.24 -2.89 8.14
CA LEU A 170 -1.28 -1.44 8.45
C LEU A 170 -2.67 -1.01 8.93
N PHE A 171 -3.69 -1.82 8.66
CA PHE A 171 -5.08 -1.56 9.04
C PHE A 171 -5.47 -2.14 10.41
N ASP A 172 -4.58 -2.90 11.06
CA ASP A 172 -4.78 -3.49 12.39
C ASP A 172 -4.43 -2.51 13.53
#